data_AF-A0A554L5T7-F1
#
_entry.id   AF-A0A554L5T7-F1
#
_cell.length_a   1.000
_cell.length_b   1.000
_cell.length_c   1.000
_cell.angle_alpha   90.00
_cell.angle_beta   90.00
_cell.angle_gamma   90.00
#
_symmetry.space_group_name_H-M   'P 1'
#
loop_
_entity.id
_entity.type
_entity.pdbx_description
1 polymer ?
#
loop_
_entity_poly.entity_id
_entity_poly.type
_entity_poly.pdbx_seq_one_letter_code
_entity_poly.pdbx_strand_id
1 'polypeptide(L)' 'MTQLSNKYPLEERTAKFGEDIIKFCRVLKVDTISLPLISQLVRSATSIGANYMEANAASSRNDLDMPKDYFNIKREIV' A
#
# COMPACT_ATOMS: atom_id res chain seq x y z
N MET A 1 8.92 -11.55 18.85
CA MET A 1 8.07 -10.81 17.90
C MET A 1 6.91 -11.70 17.50
N THR A 2 5.86 -11.70 18.31
CA THR A 2 4.63 -12.44 18.04
C THR A 2 3.82 -11.61 17.06
N GLN A 3 3.84 -12.00 15.78
CA GLN A 3 2.90 -11.47 14.79
C GLN A 3 1.49 -11.75 15.31
N LEU A 4 0.74 -10.71 15.68
CA LEU A 4 -0.71 -10.80 15.87
C LEU A 4 -1.26 -11.52 14.65
N SER A 5 -2.01 -12.61 14.84
CA SER A 5 -2.63 -13.35 13.75
C SER A 5 -3.65 -12.43 13.06
N ASN A 6 -3.14 -11.61 12.15
CA ASN A 6 -3.92 -10.59 11.50
C ASN A 6 -4.81 -11.34 10.51
N LYS A 7 -6.09 -11.46 10.85
CA LYS A 7 -7.11 -12.19 10.08
C LYS A 7 -7.18 -11.74 8.60
N TYR A 8 -6.54 -10.61 8.27
CA TYR A 8 -6.40 -10.05 6.94
C TYR A 8 -4.97 -9.52 6.71
N PRO A 9 -4.11 -10.22 5.95
CA PRO A 9 -2.73 -9.77 5.68
C PRO A 9 -2.75 -8.60 4.69
N LEU A 10 -2.69 -7.37 5.20
CA LEU A 10 -2.77 -6.16 4.37
C LEU A 10 -1.57 -6.05 3.40
N GLU A 11 -0.38 -6.47 3.84
CA GLU A 11 0.82 -6.53 3.01
C GLU A 11 0.58 -7.37 1.74
N GLU A 12 0.16 -8.62 1.90
CA GLU A 12 -0.15 -9.52 0.79
C GLU A 12 -1.24 -8.96 -0.13
N ARG A 13 -2.29 -8.34 0.45
CA ARG A 13 -3.38 -7.74 -0.32
C ARG A 13 -2.91 -6.57 -1.19
N THR A 14 -2.07 -5.69 -0.65
CA THR A 14 -1.55 -4.54 -1.41
C THR A 14 -0.58 -4.98 -2.51
N ALA A 15 0.25 -5.99 -2.25
CA ALA A 15 1.13 -6.58 -3.26
C ALA A 15 0.33 -7.24 -4.40
N LYS A 16 -0.66 -8.06 -4.05
CA LYS A 16 -1.53 -8.73 -5.02
C LYS A 16 -2.34 -7.74 -5.86
N PHE A 17 -2.86 -6.68 -5.25
CA PHE A 17 -3.56 -5.63 -5.98
C PHE A 17 -2.66 -4.96 -7.02
N GLY A 18 -1.42 -4.58 -6.65
CA GLY A 18 -0.46 -4.01 -7.60
C GLY A 18 -0.12 -4.97 -8.75
N GLU A 19 0.10 -6.25 -8.43
CA GLU A 19 0.35 -7.30 -9.42
C GLU A 19 -0.82 -7.46 -10.40
N ASP A 20 -2.05 -7.53 -9.89
CA ASP A 20 -3.26 -7.70 -10.69
C ASP A 20 -3.49 -6.50 -11.62
N ILE A 21 -3.23 -5.27 -11.16
CA ILE A 21 -3.29 -4.07 -11.99
C ILE A 21 -2.23 -4.10 -13.11
N ILE A 22 -1.00 -4.53 -12.81
CA ILE A 22 0.04 -4.66 -13.84
C ILE A 22 -0.35 -5.72 -14.88
N LYS A 23 -0.86 -6.88 -14.45
CA LYS A 23 -1.34 -7.93 -15.35
C LYS A 23 -2.51 -7.44 -16.22
N PHE A 24 -3.46 -6.72 -15.63
CA PHE A 24 -4.56 -6.10 -16.36
C PHE A 24 -4.05 -5.11 -17.41
N CYS A 25 -3.15 -4.20 -17.06
CA CYS A 25 -2.59 -3.24 -18.00
C CYS A 25 -1.81 -3.89 -19.15
N ARG A 26 -1.14 -5.03 -18.92
CA ARG A 26 -0.37 -5.76 -19.95
C ARG A 26 -1.22 -6.32 -21.09
N VAL A 27 -2.51 -6.54 -20.88
CA VAL A 27 -3.42 -7.06 -21.93
C VAL A 27 -4.15 -5.95 -22.69
N LEU A 28 -4.02 -4.69 -22.26
CA LEU A 28 -4.68 -3.56 -22.91
C LEU A 28 -3.96 -3.18 -24.21
N LYS A 29 -4.75 -2.76 -25.21
CA LYS A 29 -4.21 -2.15 -26.41
C LYS A 29 -3.62 -0.78 -26.07
N VAL A 30 -2.35 -0.59 -26.39
CA VAL A 30 -1.63 0.67 -26.15
C VAL A 30 -1.82 1.60 -27.34
N ASP A 31 -2.27 2.82 -27.07
CA ASP A 31 -2.33 3.94 -28.00
C ASP A 31 -1.98 5.25 -27.26
N THR A 32 -2.07 6.38 -27.97
CA THR A 32 -1.69 7.70 -27.43
C THR A 32 -2.59 8.17 -26.28
N ILE A 33 -3.80 7.64 -26.17
CA ILE A 33 -4.76 7.96 -25.09
C ILE A 33 -4.58 6.98 -23.93
N SER A 34 -4.43 5.69 -24.20
CA SER A 34 -4.34 4.67 -23.15
C SER A 34 -2.98 4.66 -22.45
N LEU A 35 -1.88 5.00 -23.13
CA LEU A 35 -0.54 5.01 -22.54
C LEU A 35 -0.43 5.89 -21.26
N PRO A 36 -0.85 7.17 -21.24
CA PRO A 36 -0.78 7.99 -20.02
C PRO A 36 -1.71 7.46 -18.92
N LEU A 37 -2.87 6.91 -19.26
CA LEU A 37 -3.81 6.34 -18.29
C LEU A 37 -3.25 5.07 -17.63
N ILE A 38 -2.64 4.19 -18.43
CA ILE A 38 -1.96 2.98 -17.95
C ILE A 38 -0.84 3.37 -16.98
N SER A 39 -0.03 4.37 -17.34
CA SER A 39 1.06 4.87 -16.48
C SER A 39 0.55 5.41 -15.15
N GLN A 40 -0.52 6.22 -15.18
CA GLN A 40 -1.15 6.75 -13.96
C GLN A 40 -1.72 5.64 -13.08
N LEU A 41 -2.41 4.67 -13.68
CA LEU A 41 -3.04 3.56 -12.97
C LEU A 41 -2.01 2.64 -12.31
N VAL A 42 -0.94 2.27 -13.02
CA VAL A 42 0.12 1.42 -12.46
C VAL A 42 0.76 2.14 -11.27
N ARG A 43 1.13 3.42 -11.41
CA ARG A 43 1.76 4.20 -10.35
C ARG A 43 0.88 4.32 -9.11
N SER A 44 -0.39 4.67 -9.29
CA SER A 44 -1.32 4.84 -8.17
C SER A 44 -1.62 3.51 -7.47
N ALA A 45 -1.71 2.41 -8.22
CA ALA A 45 -1.93 1.09 -7.63
C ALA A 45 -0.73 0.60 -6.81
N THR A 46 0.49 0.76 -7.33
CA THR A 46 1.70 0.34 -6.62
C THR A 46 2.04 1.23 -5.43
N SER A 47 1.64 2.51 -5.45
CA SER A 47 1.91 3.43 -4.33
C SER A 47 1.16 3.04 -3.06
N ILE A 48 0.05 2.29 -3.16
CA ILE A 48 -0.68 1.80 -1.98
C ILE A 48 0.21 0.88 -1.12
N GLY A 49 0.87 -0.09 -1.76
CA GLY A 49 1.80 -0.99 -1.06
C GLY A 49 3.04 -0.26 -0.57
N ALA A 50 3.60 0.65 -1.38
CA ALA A 50 4.75 1.46 -0.97
C ALA A 50 4.44 2.31 0.27
N ASN A 51 3.32 3.05 0.28
CA ASN A 51 2.90 3.86 1.41
C ASN A 51 2.61 3.01 2.66
N TYR A 52 2.06 1.81 2.49
CA TYR A 52 1.85 0.88 3.60
C TYR A 52 3.18 0.43 4.23
N MET A 53 4.17 0.11 3.41
CA MET A 53 5.51 -0.26 3.88
C MET A 53 6.21 0.91 4.58
N GLU A 54 6.11 2.12 4.03
CA GLU A 54 6.62 3.33 4.66
C GLU A 54 5.94 3.58 6.02
N ALA A 55 4.62 3.41 6.11
CA ALA A 55 3.89 3.56 7.36
C ALA A 55 4.23 2.50 8.41
N ASN A 56 4.59 1.29 7.98
CA ASN A 56 5.08 0.26 8.90
C ASN A 56 6.54 0.49 9.34
N ALA A 57 7.35 1.16 8.52
CA ALA A 57 8.72 1.55 8.83
C ALA A 57 8.82 2.88 9.61
N ALA A 58 7.73 3.64 9.70
CA ALA A 58 7.66 4.89 10.44
C ALA A 58 8.03 4.69 11.91
N SER A 59 9.09 5.36 12.34
CA SER A 59 9.65 5.24 13.70
C SER A 59 9.11 6.31 14.65
N SER A 60 8.52 7.38 14.11
CA SER A 60 7.97 8.48 14.90
C SER A 60 6.56 8.86 14.48
N ARG A 61 5.82 9.45 15.42
CA ARG A 61 4.45 9.93 15.21
C ARG A 61 4.36 11.10 14.23
N ASN A 62 5.47 11.81 13.99
CA ASN A 62 5.51 12.93 13.05
C ASN A 62 5.64 12.46 11.60
N ASP A 63 5.98 11.19 11.38
CA ASP A 63 6.10 10.60 10.04
C ASP A 63 4.73 10.16 9.49
N LEU A 64 3.68 10.16 10.33
CA LEU A 64 2.32 9.75 9.98
C LEU A 64 1.30 10.76 10.51
N ASP A 65 0.45 11.31 9.65
CA ASP A 65 -0.71 12.13 10.03
C ASP A 65 -1.80 11.27 10.70
N MET A 66 -1.54 10.77 11.91
CA MET A 66 -2.50 9.99 12.70
C MET A 66 -3.00 10.72 13.95
N PRO A 67 -4.29 10.56 14.31
CA PRO A 67 -4.85 11.07 15.56
C PRO A 67 -4.10 10.56 16.79
N LYS A 68 -3.99 11.40 17.83
CA LYS A 68 -3.15 11.16 19.03
C LYS A 68 -3.46 9.82 19.73
N ASP A 69 -4.72 9.40 19.70
CA ASP A 69 -5.21 8.26 20.46
C ASP A 69 -4.77 6.91 19.85
N TYR A 70 -4.57 6.87 18.52
CA TYR A 70 -4.21 5.63 17.81
C TYR A 70 -2.74 5.25 17.98
N PHE A 71 -1.86 6.25 18.15
CA PHE A 71 -0.43 6.02 18.33
C PHE A 71 -0.10 5.41 19.70
N ASN A 72 -0.79 5.85 20.76
CA ASN A 72 -0.55 5.36 22.11
C ASN A 72 -0.99 3.89 22.27
N ILE A 73 -2.09 3.49 21.61
CA ILE A 73 -2.57 2.10 21.60
C ILE A 73 -1.55 1.16 20.93
N LYS A 74 -0.85 1.61 19.87
CA LYS A 74 0.19 0.79 19.22
C LYS A 74 1.43 0.58 20.09
N ARG A 75 1.77 1.49 21.02
CA ARG A 75 2.95 1.35 21.89
C ARG A 75 2.73 0.49 23.14
N GLU A 76 1.49 0.32 23.59
CA GLU A 76 1.18 -0.57 24.71
C GLU A 76 1.10 -2.06 24.32
N ILE A 77 1.00 -2.36 23.02
CA ILE A 77 0.75 -3.72 22.51
C ILE A 77 2.01 -4.37 21.89
N VAL A 78 3.14 -3.66 21.85
CA VAL A 78 4.45 -4.16 21.38
C VAL A 78 5.41 -4.36 22.54
#